data_AF-A0A3N5ZPJ3-F1
#
_entry.id   AF-A0A3N5ZPJ3-F1
#
_cell.length_a   1.000
_cell.length_b   1.000
_cell.length_c   1.000
_cell.angle_alpha   90.00
_cell.angle_beta   90.00
_cell.angle_gamma   90.00
#
_symmetry.space_group_name_H-M   'P 1'
#
loop_
_entity.id
_entity.type
_entity.pdbx_description
1 polymer ?
#
loop_
_entity_poly.entity_id
_entity_poly.type
_entity_poly.pdbx_seq_one_letter_code
_entity_poly.pdbx_strand_id
1 'polypeptide(L)'
;MIGVLAHETDRAFVEELFELFKTPWEFADPASDYAVVISFGIPVSIPARLQIVFTDAQGNPDAKTWQYSRVDETREVFEHPQSRIPVYGGTWVFRTPSGARTLLSCDTGVVAFSVRSAEQEEVRVGFNLIREVRILLEEGQPPRFSTVPTLELHIAFLRWLILRGGIPILEILPVPAQTDFVCCLTHDIDFWQLSRHRLDRTFWGFLYRAVLGSPVDVFRGKRKARDLWRNWKAAASLPFVFLGLTRDPWRPFESYLGAERGRKSTFFLSPRKYFAGKSLHDNGSRHRAISYEAGELPAEIRQVVDSGSEVGLHGLDAWSDVDAARSEQEKI
;
A
#
# COMPACT_ATOMS: atom_id res chain seq x y z
N MET A 1 -22.65 -9.12 14.03
CA MET A 1 -21.89 -7.85 14.09
C MET A 1 -20.62 -8.05 14.91
N ILE A 2 -19.58 -7.27 14.65
CA ILE A 2 -18.32 -7.28 15.42
C ILE A 2 -18.37 -6.12 16.42
N GLY A 3 -18.18 -6.40 17.71
CA GLY A 3 -18.02 -5.38 18.75
C GLY A 3 -16.54 -5.21 19.08
N VAL A 4 -16.08 -3.97 19.22
CA VAL A 4 -14.66 -3.66 19.48
C VAL A 4 -14.49 -2.92 20.81
N LEU A 5 -13.56 -3.41 21.64
CA LEU A 5 -13.12 -2.79 22.89
C LEU A 5 -11.71 -2.23 22.70
N ALA A 6 -11.56 -0.91 22.86
CA ALA A 6 -10.27 -0.21 22.73
C ALA A 6 -10.21 1.00 23.66
N HIS A 7 -8.99 1.45 24.00
CA HIS A 7 -8.78 2.69 24.74
C HIS A 7 -9.16 3.90 23.89
N GLU A 8 -9.56 5.00 24.54
CA GLU A 8 -9.95 6.24 23.85
C GLU A 8 -8.86 6.75 22.89
N THR A 9 -7.60 6.62 23.29
CA THR A 9 -6.41 7.02 22.51
C THR A 9 -6.20 6.20 21.24
N ASP A 10 -6.82 5.03 21.16
CA ASP A 10 -6.63 4.08 20.07
C ASP A 10 -7.80 4.09 19.08
N ARG A 11 -8.89 4.82 19.38
CA ARG A 11 -10.11 4.84 18.56
C ARG A 11 -9.88 5.18 17.09
N ALA A 12 -9.09 6.22 16.81
CA ALA A 12 -8.81 6.62 15.42
C ALA A 12 -8.11 5.51 14.62
N PHE A 13 -7.23 4.73 15.25
CA PHE A 13 -6.54 3.62 14.58
C PHE A 13 -7.40 2.36 14.49
N VAL A 14 -8.33 2.17 15.43
CA VAL A 14 -9.36 1.14 15.30
C VAL A 14 -10.23 1.44 14.09
N GLU A 15 -10.70 2.67 13.96
CA GLU A 15 -11.48 3.12 12.79
C GLU A 15 -10.71 2.83 11.50
N GLU A 16 -9.48 3.33 11.39
CA GLU A 16 -8.64 3.11 10.20
C GLU A 16 -8.38 1.62 9.91
N LEU A 17 -8.10 0.80 10.93
CA LEU A 17 -7.94 -0.65 10.76
C LEU A 17 -9.21 -1.26 10.15
N PHE A 18 -10.38 -0.88 10.64
CA PHE A 18 -11.62 -1.49 10.17
C PHE A 18 -12.06 -1.01 8.79
N GLU A 19 -11.64 0.19 8.37
CA GLU A 19 -11.77 0.61 6.98
C GLU A 19 -10.95 -0.27 6.05
N LEU A 20 -9.72 -0.62 6.44
CA LEU A 20 -8.89 -1.57 5.68
C LEU A 20 -9.39 -3.02 5.78
N PHE A 21 -9.95 -3.40 6.94
CA PHE A 21 -10.52 -4.72 7.18
C PHE A 21 -11.83 -4.95 6.41
N LYS A 22 -12.53 -3.85 6.09
CA LYS A 22 -13.73 -3.80 5.25
C LYS A 22 -14.87 -4.64 5.78
N THR A 23 -15.15 -4.60 7.08
CA THR A 23 -16.23 -5.42 7.68
C THR A 23 -17.08 -4.57 8.64
N PRO A 24 -18.42 -4.72 8.67
CA PRO A 24 -19.27 -4.00 9.62
C PRO A 24 -18.87 -4.27 11.07
N TRP A 25 -18.67 -3.19 11.81
CA TRP A 25 -18.21 -3.18 13.19
C TRP A 25 -18.76 -1.96 13.92
N GLU A 26 -18.70 -2.00 15.25
CA GLU A 26 -18.94 -0.85 16.11
C GLU A 26 -18.12 -0.98 17.40
N PHE A 27 -17.92 0.13 18.11
CA PHE A 27 -17.42 0.05 19.49
C PHE A 27 -18.46 -0.68 20.34
N ALA A 28 -18.00 -1.64 21.14
CA ALA A 28 -18.89 -2.57 21.82
C ALA A 28 -19.76 -1.87 22.89
N ASP A 29 -21.06 -2.06 22.80
CA ASP A 29 -22.05 -1.69 23.81
C ASP A 29 -22.41 -2.94 24.64
N PRO A 30 -22.28 -2.93 25.99
CA PRO A 30 -22.68 -4.04 26.84
C PRO A 30 -24.16 -4.48 26.69
N ALA A 31 -25.03 -3.62 26.14
CA ALA A 31 -26.43 -3.93 25.88
C ALA A 31 -26.67 -4.66 24.54
N SER A 32 -25.65 -4.76 23.67
CA SER A 32 -25.75 -5.33 22.33
C SER A 32 -25.25 -6.78 22.27
N ASP A 33 -25.84 -7.56 21.34
CA ASP A 33 -25.43 -8.94 21.06
C ASP A 33 -24.40 -9.00 19.93
N TYR A 34 -23.21 -9.54 20.22
CA TYR A 34 -22.13 -9.66 19.26
C TYR A 34 -21.81 -11.12 18.90
N ALA A 35 -21.54 -11.36 17.62
CA ALA A 35 -21.00 -12.66 17.18
C ALA A 35 -19.51 -12.76 17.51
N VAL A 36 -18.79 -11.65 17.36
CA VAL A 36 -17.37 -11.51 17.68
C VAL A 36 -17.18 -10.29 18.57
N VAL A 37 -16.44 -10.43 19.66
CA VAL A 37 -15.88 -9.30 20.40
C VAL A 37 -14.36 -9.30 20.25
N ILE A 38 -13.81 -8.20 19.77
CA ILE A 38 -12.37 -7.99 19.66
C ILE A 38 -11.96 -6.98 20.72
N SER A 39 -10.93 -7.31 21.49
CA SER A 39 -10.38 -6.41 22.48
C SER A 39 -8.90 -6.13 22.23
N PHE A 40 -8.54 -4.86 22.35
CA PHE A 40 -7.16 -4.38 22.32
C PHE A 40 -6.78 -3.89 23.72
N GLY A 41 -6.28 -4.81 24.54
CA GLY A 41 -5.78 -4.47 25.89
C GLY A 41 -6.83 -4.28 26.99
N ILE A 42 -8.12 -4.44 26.68
CA ILE A 42 -9.22 -4.25 27.65
C ILE A 42 -9.80 -5.60 28.10
N PRO A 43 -10.09 -5.82 29.40
CA PRO A 43 -10.80 -7.02 29.84
C PRO A 43 -12.15 -7.16 29.15
N VAL A 44 -12.46 -8.35 28.64
CA VAL A 44 -13.74 -8.62 27.96
C VAL A 44 -14.77 -9.06 28.99
N SER A 45 -15.85 -8.31 29.12
CA SER A 45 -17.02 -8.66 29.96
C SER A 45 -18.28 -8.96 29.15
N ILE A 46 -18.22 -8.81 27.82
CA ILE A 46 -19.37 -8.93 26.93
C ILE A 46 -19.40 -10.36 26.33
N PRO A 47 -20.50 -11.10 26.48
CA PRO A 47 -20.61 -12.45 25.93
C PRO A 47 -20.61 -12.40 24.39
N ALA A 48 -19.86 -13.31 23.77
CA ALA A 48 -19.84 -13.47 22.32
C ALA A 48 -19.45 -14.90 21.96
N ARG A 49 -19.87 -15.38 20.79
CA ARG A 49 -19.49 -16.72 20.29
C ARG A 49 -17.97 -16.85 20.12
N LEU A 50 -17.32 -15.77 19.72
CA LEU A 50 -15.87 -15.66 19.59
C LEU A 50 -15.38 -14.39 20.29
N GLN A 51 -14.42 -14.54 21.20
CA GLN A 51 -13.67 -13.44 21.78
C GLN A 51 -12.23 -13.47 21.29
N ILE A 52 -11.72 -12.37 20.75
CA ILE A 52 -10.33 -12.21 20.32
C ILE A 52 -9.70 -11.12 21.17
N VAL A 53 -8.71 -11.47 21.98
CA VAL A 53 -8.06 -10.52 22.89
C VAL A 53 -6.59 -10.36 22.52
N PHE A 54 -6.27 -9.18 21.99
CA PHE A 54 -4.90 -8.73 21.77
C PHE A 54 -4.34 -8.14 23.06
N THR A 55 -3.10 -8.51 23.38
CA THR A 55 -2.40 -8.03 24.58
C THR A 55 -2.02 -6.56 24.44
N ASP A 56 -2.10 -5.78 25.54
CA ASP A 56 -1.59 -4.40 25.56
C ASP A 56 -0.05 -4.34 25.59
N ALA A 57 0.52 -3.19 25.22
CA ALA A 57 1.94 -2.89 25.34
C ALA A 57 2.47 -3.03 26.78
N GLN A 58 1.64 -2.82 27.81
CA GLN A 58 2.02 -3.03 29.21
C GLN A 58 1.76 -4.47 29.71
N GLY A 59 1.19 -5.33 28.87
CA GLY A 59 0.76 -6.68 29.22
C GLY A 59 -0.74 -6.77 29.45
N ASN A 60 -1.25 -7.97 29.67
CA ASN A 60 -2.68 -8.18 29.85
C ASN A 60 -3.09 -7.87 31.31
N PRO A 61 -4.16 -7.10 31.58
CA PRO A 61 -4.69 -6.94 32.94
C PRO A 61 -5.09 -8.28 33.61
N ASP A 62 -5.32 -9.35 32.83
CA ASP A 62 -5.57 -10.73 33.30
C ASP A 62 -4.29 -11.54 33.67
N ALA A 63 -3.22 -10.88 34.12
CA ALA A 63 -1.97 -11.54 34.56
C ALA A 63 -2.17 -12.64 35.63
N LYS A 64 -3.31 -12.63 36.33
CA LYS A 64 -3.68 -13.67 37.31
C LYS A 64 -4.10 -14.99 36.68
N THR A 65 -4.54 -14.97 35.43
CA THR A 65 -5.14 -16.13 34.75
C THR A 65 -4.13 -16.83 33.83
N TRP A 66 -3.20 -16.07 33.23
CA TRP A 66 -2.29 -16.58 32.21
C TRP A 66 -0.83 -16.23 32.50
N GLN A 67 0.07 -17.21 32.40
CA GLN A 67 1.51 -17.00 32.50
C GLN A 67 2.08 -16.62 31.13
N TYR A 68 2.80 -15.50 31.06
CA TYR A 68 3.42 -15.02 29.83
C TYR A 68 4.71 -14.24 30.13
N SER A 69 5.57 -14.11 29.11
CA SER A 69 6.80 -13.32 29.17
C SER A 69 6.89 -12.38 27.96
N ARG A 70 7.47 -11.20 28.18
CA ARG A 70 7.66 -10.19 27.14
C ARG A 70 8.94 -10.41 26.37
N VAL A 71 8.89 -10.16 25.07
CA VAL A 71 10.03 -10.14 24.16
C VAL A 71 9.95 -8.85 23.35
N ASP A 72 10.89 -7.93 23.58
CA ASP A 72 10.83 -6.55 23.08
C ASP A 72 11.39 -6.34 21.67
N GLU A 73 12.01 -7.37 21.09
CA GLU A 73 12.60 -7.28 19.75
C GLU A 73 11.53 -7.47 18.67
N THR A 74 11.72 -6.82 17.51
CA THR A 74 10.92 -7.11 16.31
C THR A 74 11.01 -8.59 15.99
N ARG A 75 9.86 -9.24 15.80
CA ARG A 75 9.76 -10.69 15.65
C ARG A 75 8.95 -11.04 14.41
N GLU A 76 9.33 -12.13 13.75
CA GLU A 76 8.45 -12.78 12.79
C GLU A 76 7.62 -13.82 13.55
N VAL A 77 6.29 -13.69 13.51
CA VAL A 77 5.37 -14.70 14.04
C VAL A 77 4.84 -15.54 12.88
N PHE A 78 4.57 -16.82 13.15
CA PHE A 78 4.20 -17.77 12.13
C PHE A 78 3.04 -18.67 12.58
N GLU A 79 2.04 -18.78 11.70
CA GLU A 79 0.97 -19.77 11.77
C GLU A 79 1.44 -21.12 11.20
N HIS A 80 2.26 -21.05 10.15
CA HIS A 80 2.89 -22.15 9.42
C HIS A 80 4.29 -21.68 8.97
N PRO A 81 5.30 -22.56 8.82
CA PRO A 81 6.68 -22.15 8.47
C PRO A 81 6.86 -21.29 7.21
N GLN A 82 5.81 -21.13 6.39
CA GLN A 82 5.81 -20.36 5.14
C GLN A 82 5.07 -19.01 5.21
N SER A 83 4.40 -18.70 6.32
CA SER A 83 3.64 -17.45 6.51
C SER A 83 4.19 -16.72 7.72
N ARG A 84 5.14 -15.80 7.47
CA ARG A 84 5.79 -14.99 8.51
C ARG A 84 5.20 -13.59 8.51
N ILE A 85 4.72 -13.16 9.68
CA ILE A 85 4.16 -11.84 9.90
C ILE A 85 5.14 -11.07 10.81
N PRO A 86 5.80 -10.01 10.32
CA PRO A 86 6.58 -9.13 11.18
C PRO A 86 5.70 -8.46 12.24
N VAL A 87 6.22 -8.35 13.47
CA VAL A 87 5.61 -7.65 14.61
C VAL A 87 6.66 -6.72 15.19
N TYR A 88 6.37 -5.42 15.23
CA TYR A 88 7.29 -4.34 15.57
C TYR A 88 7.12 -3.83 17.00
N GLY A 89 5.91 -3.80 17.52
CA GLY A 89 5.53 -3.25 18.83
C GLY A 89 5.87 -4.12 20.05
N GLY A 90 6.60 -5.22 19.83
CA GLY A 90 6.93 -6.22 20.84
C GLY A 90 5.92 -7.37 20.88
N THR A 91 6.36 -8.52 21.40
CA THR A 91 5.57 -9.75 21.43
C THR A 91 5.60 -10.37 22.83
N TRP A 92 4.46 -10.89 23.25
CA TRP A 92 4.27 -11.68 24.45
C TRP A 92 4.16 -13.15 24.08
N VAL A 93 4.93 -13.97 24.78
CA VAL A 93 4.94 -15.43 24.62
C VAL A 93 4.19 -16.05 25.78
N PHE A 94 3.22 -16.91 25.48
CA PHE A 94 2.36 -17.56 26.44
C PHE A 94 2.91 -18.93 26.84
N ARG A 95 2.69 -19.28 28.11
CA ARG A 95 2.66 -20.68 28.53
C ARG A 95 1.28 -21.24 28.23
N THR A 96 1.17 -21.99 27.15
CA THR A 96 -0.10 -22.54 26.67
C THR A 96 -0.72 -23.47 27.71
N PRO A 97 -1.99 -23.25 28.10
CA PRO A 97 -2.69 -24.13 29.03
C PRO A 97 -3.03 -25.48 28.40
N SER A 98 -3.30 -26.49 29.25
CA SER A 98 -3.71 -27.81 28.77
C SER A 98 -5.03 -27.73 27.98
N GLY A 99 -5.08 -28.36 26.80
CA GLY A 99 -6.24 -28.34 25.92
C GLY A 99 -6.39 -27.09 25.04
N ALA A 100 -5.52 -26.08 25.19
CA ALA A 100 -5.46 -24.98 24.24
C ALA A 100 -4.81 -25.41 22.93
N ARG A 101 -5.29 -24.81 21.84
CA ARG A 101 -4.74 -24.99 20.50
C ARG A 101 -3.88 -23.80 20.13
N THR A 102 -2.61 -24.04 19.82
CA THR A 102 -1.70 -23.04 19.27
C THR A 102 -2.20 -22.53 17.91
N LEU A 103 -2.14 -21.22 17.71
CA LEU A 103 -2.51 -20.52 16.48
C LEU A 103 -1.31 -19.83 15.85
N LEU A 104 -0.48 -19.15 16.66
CA LEU A 104 0.77 -18.55 16.22
C LEU A 104 1.90 -18.90 17.17
N SER A 105 3.09 -19.06 16.63
CA SER A 105 4.32 -19.20 17.37
C SER A 105 5.42 -18.30 16.81
N CYS A 106 6.44 -18.08 17.62
CA CYS A 106 7.73 -17.55 17.20
C CYS A 106 8.83 -18.48 17.72
N ASP A 107 10.10 -18.18 17.43
CA ASP A 107 11.25 -19.01 17.83
C ASP A 107 11.35 -19.26 19.35
N THR A 108 10.74 -18.40 20.16
CA THR A 108 10.77 -18.48 21.63
C THR A 108 9.50 -19.06 22.25
N GLY A 109 8.46 -19.37 21.47
CA GLY A 109 7.27 -20.05 21.98
C GLY A 109 5.96 -19.62 21.32
N VAL A 110 4.85 -19.85 22.02
CA VAL A 110 3.49 -19.60 21.51
C VAL A 110 3.09 -18.14 21.68
N VAL A 111 2.67 -17.50 20.60
CA VAL A 111 2.27 -16.08 20.55
C VAL A 111 0.76 -15.93 20.44
N ALA A 112 0.04 -16.91 19.90
CA ALA A 112 -1.41 -16.92 19.95
C ALA A 112 -1.95 -18.33 20.17
N PHE A 113 -3.02 -18.44 20.94
CA PHE A 113 -3.72 -19.71 21.20
C PHE A 113 -5.23 -19.50 21.30
N SER A 114 -5.99 -20.57 21.09
CA SER A 114 -7.43 -20.62 21.33
C SER A 114 -7.77 -21.61 22.44
N VAL A 115 -8.71 -21.24 23.31
CA VAL A 115 -9.41 -22.13 24.24
C VAL A 115 -10.88 -22.17 23.83
N ARG A 116 -11.43 -23.37 23.69
CA ARG A 116 -12.84 -23.55 23.32
C ARG A 116 -13.60 -24.18 24.49
N SER A 117 -14.69 -23.54 24.89
CA SER A 117 -15.72 -24.10 25.77
C SER A 117 -16.93 -24.55 24.93
N ALA A 118 -17.97 -25.11 25.58
CA ALA A 118 -19.16 -25.58 24.88
C ALA A 118 -19.93 -24.44 24.18
N GLU A 119 -19.83 -23.21 24.69
CA GLU A 119 -20.65 -22.07 24.25
C GLU A 119 -19.83 -20.95 23.60
N GLN A 120 -18.50 -20.94 23.80
CA GLN A 120 -17.64 -19.83 23.40
C GLN A 120 -16.24 -20.30 23.00
N GLU A 121 -15.64 -19.62 22.03
CA GLU A 121 -14.21 -19.70 21.77
C GLU A 121 -13.51 -18.40 22.17
N GLU A 122 -12.42 -18.52 22.92
CA GLU A 122 -11.57 -17.40 23.32
C GLU A 122 -10.20 -17.56 22.65
N VAL A 123 -9.76 -16.52 21.96
CA VAL A 123 -8.46 -16.41 21.32
C VAL A 123 -7.64 -15.35 22.04
N ARG A 124 -6.42 -15.71 22.44
CA ARG A 124 -5.43 -14.78 23.01
C ARG A 124 -4.31 -14.56 22.02
N VAL A 125 -3.95 -13.30 21.79
CA VAL A 125 -2.89 -12.88 20.86
C VAL A 125 -1.86 -12.02 21.58
N GLY A 126 -0.59 -12.36 21.41
CA GLY A 126 0.54 -11.85 22.18
C GLY A 126 1.09 -10.52 21.69
N PHE A 127 0.43 -9.80 20.79
CA PHE A 127 0.86 -8.47 20.35
C PHE A 127 -0.34 -7.54 20.29
N ASN A 128 -0.09 -6.23 20.27
CA ASN A 128 -1.14 -5.23 20.14
C ASN A 128 -1.32 -4.87 18.66
N LEU A 129 -2.39 -5.37 18.02
CA LEU A 129 -2.65 -5.11 16.61
C LEU A 129 -2.78 -3.60 16.29
N ILE A 130 -3.39 -2.81 17.17
CA ILE A 130 -3.52 -1.36 16.94
C ILE A 130 -2.18 -0.66 16.96
N ARG A 131 -1.25 -1.13 17.81
CA ARG A 131 0.13 -0.64 17.81
C ARG A 131 0.86 -0.99 16.52
N GLU A 132 0.67 -2.18 15.98
CA GLU A 132 1.25 -2.56 14.68
C GLU A 132 0.72 -1.69 13.55
N VAL A 133 -0.59 -1.46 13.50
CA VAL A 133 -1.24 -0.57 12.53
C VAL A 133 -0.66 0.84 12.64
N ARG A 134 -0.53 1.37 13.86
CA ARG A 134 0.06 2.69 14.10
C ARG A 134 1.48 2.79 13.54
N ILE A 135 2.36 1.84 13.89
CA ILE A 135 3.75 1.83 13.40
C ILE A 135 3.76 1.79 11.87
N LEU A 136 2.96 0.91 11.26
CA LEU A 136 2.94 0.74 9.81
C LEU A 136 2.42 1.97 9.05
N LEU A 137 1.43 2.67 9.59
CA LEU A 137 0.83 3.84 8.94
C LEU A 137 1.59 5.14 9.23
N GLU A 138 2.16 5.31 10.42
CA GLU A 138 2.84 6.55 10.82
C GLU A 138 4.35 6.52 10.56
N GLU A 139 5.02 5.41 10.85
CA GLU A 139 6.48 5.27 10.75
C GLU A 139 6.91 4.50 9.49
N GLY A 140 6.06 3.60 9.01
CA GLY A 140 6.36 2.67 7.93
C GLY A 140 7.12 1.43 8.41
N GLN A 141 7.30 0.47 7.50
CA GLN A 141 8.05 -0.75 7.80
C GLN A 141 9.55 -0.62 7.50
N PRO A 142 10.44 -1.29 8.27
CA PRO A 142 11.87 -1.31 7.99
C PRO A 142 12.19 -1.83 6.57
N PRO A 143 13.24 -1.34 5.90
CA PRO A 143 13.57 -1.74 4.52
C PRO A 143 13.72 -3.25 4.30
N ARG A 144 14.20 -3.98 5.32
CA ARG A 144 14.32 -5.46 5.29
C ARG A 144 12.99 -6.19 5.08
N PHE A 145 11.87 -5.54 5.37
CA PHE A 145 10.51 -6.05 5.20
C PHE A 145 9.76 -5.36 4.07
N SER A 146 10.41 -4.52 3.25
CA SER A 146 9.76 -3.74 2.18
C SER A 146 8.95 -4.59 1.18
N THR A 147 9.31 -5.85 0.99
CA THR A 147 8.62 -6.80 0.10
C THR A 147 7.52 -7.60 0.80
N VAL A 148 7.36 -7.43 2.12
CA VAL A 148 6.35 -8.11 2.92
C VAL A 148 5.15 -7.18 3.08
N PRO A 149 3.94 -7.58 2.66
CA PRO A 149 2.72 -6.78 2.83
C PRO A 149 2.22 -6.94 4.29
N THR A 150 2.98 -6.38 5.23
CA THR A 150 2.82 -6.68 6.67
C THR A 150 1.44 -6.30 7.19
N LEU A 151 0.90 -5.15 6.76
CA LEU A 151 -0.43 -4.70 7.17
C LEU A 151 -1.53 -5.65 6.67
N GLU A 152 -1.44 -6.09 5.41
CA GLU A 152 -2.34 -7.06 4.80
C GLU A 152 -2.26 -8.40 5.51
N LEU A 153 -1.07 -8.83 5.94
CA LEU A 153 -0.89 -10.06 6.70
C LEU A 153 -1.55 -9.98 8.08
N HIS A 154 -1.46 -8.85 8.77
CA HIS A 154 -2.19 -8.65 10.03
C HIS A 154 -3.72 -8.68 9.84
N ILE A 155 -4.23 -8.02 8.80
CA ILE A 155 -5.64 -8.03 8.39
C ILE A 155 -6.09 -9.46 8.05
N ALA A 156 -5.27 -10.19 7.27
CA ALA A 156 -5.54 -11.57 6.91
C ALA A 156 -5.57 -12.49 8.12
N PHE A 157 -4.68 -12.28 9.10
CA PHE A 157 -4.68 -13.04 10.35
C PHE A 157 -5.96 -12.79 11.16
N LEU A 158 -6.38 -11.53 11.33
CA LEU A 158 -7.64 -11.22 12.01
C LEU A 158 -8.85 -11.84 11.29
N ARG A 159 -8.86 -11.78 9.96
CA ARG A 159 -9.91 -12.40 9.12
C ARG A 159 -9.94 -13.90 9.33
N TRP A 160 -8.77 -14.54 9.32
CA TRP A 160 -8.63 -15.98 9.53
C TRP A 160 -9.15 -16.41 10.90
N LEU A 161 -8.86 -15.66 11.98
CA LEU A 161 -9.37 -15.94 13.32
C LEU A 161 -10.90 -16.00 13.36
N ILE A 162 -11.55 -15.01 12.74
CA ILE A 162 -13.02 -14.91 12.70
C ILE A 162 -13.62 -16.05 11.88
N LEU A 163 -13.09 -16.30 10.68
CA LEU A 163 -13.56 -17.38 9.80
C LEU A 163 -13.37 -18.76 10.44
N ARG A 164 -12.24 -18.98 11.13
CA ARG A 164 -11.95 -20.20 11.89
C ARG A 164 -12.94 -20.42 13.04
N GLY A 165 -13.43 -19.35 13.66
CA GLY A 165 -14.53 -19.38 14.63
C GLY A 165 -15.89 -19.74 14.02
N GLY A 166 -15.97 -19.96 12.71
CA GLY A 166 -17.20 -20.31 11.99
C GLY A 166 -18.14 -19.12 11.80
N ILE A 167 -17.60 -17.89 11.83
CA ILE A 167 -18.37 -16.66 11.69
C ILE A 167 -18.09 -16.07 10.30
N PRO A 168 -19.10 -15.91 9.43
CA PRO A 168 -18.91 -15.33 8.12
C PRO A 168 -18.61 -13.82 8.23
N ILE A 169 -17.82 -13.32 7.28
CA ILE A 169 -17.49 -11.90 7.15
C ILE A 169 -18.20 -11.33 5.92
N LEU A 170 -18.85 -10.18 6.09
CA LEU A 170 -19.39 -9.37 5.01
C LEU A 170 -18.36 -8.30 4.64
N GLU A 171 -17.90 -8.29 3.39
CA GLU A 171 -17.02 -7.24 2.90
C GLU A 171 -17.82 -6.00 2.49
N ILE A 172 -17.40 -4.82 2.95
CA ILE A 172 -17.95 -3.51 2.59
C ILE A 172 -16.90 -2.65 1.86
N LEU A 173 -17.33 -1.56 1.21
CA LEU A 173 -16.36 -0.63 0.61
C LEU A 173 -15.64 0.16 1.73
N PRO A 174 -14.31 0.32 1.66
CA PRO A 174 -13.57 1.13 2.62
C PRO A 174 -13.95 2.61 2.48
N VAL A 175 -14.19 3.29 3.60
CA VAL A 175 -14.46 4.73 3.71
C VAL A 175 -13.47 5.33 4.73
N PRO A 176 -12.37 5.95 4.29
CA PRO A 176 -11.29 6.38 5.18
C PRO A 176 -11.80 7.24 6.35
N ALA A 177 -11.18 7.11 7.52
CA ALA A 177 -11.66 7.80 8.72
C ALA A 177 -11.84 9.32 8.46
N GLN A 178 -13.00 9.85 8.83
CA GLN A 178 -13.37 11.27 8.70
C GLN A 178 -13.55 11.79 7.26
N THR A 179 -13.51 10.94 6.22
CA THR A 179 -13.69 11.37 4.81
C THR A 179 -14.55 10.39 4.01
N ASP A 180 -15.31 10.91 3.03
CA ASP A 180 -16.20 10.06 2.22
C ASP A 180 -15.46 9.28 1.11
N PHE A 181 -14.24 9.69 0.76
CA PHE A 181 -13.42 9.05 -0.28
C PHE A 181 -11.94 9.45 -0.20
N VAL A 182 -11.07 8.57 -0.70
CA VAL A 182 -9.66 8.86 -1.01
C VAL A 182 -9.49 9.01 -2.52
N CYS A 183 -8.63 9.96 -2.92
CA CYS A 183 -8.19 10.12 -4.29
C CYS A 183 -6.68 9.92 -4.36
N CYS A 184 -6.25 8.88 -5.09
CA CYS A 184 -4.85 8.65 -5.39
C CYS A 184 -4.52 9.26 -6.76
N LEU A 185 -3.68 10.30 -6.76
CA LEU A 185 -3.16 10.86 -8.00
C LEU A 185 -1.89 10.12 -8.39
N THR A 186 -1.88 9.50 -9.56
CA THR A 186 -0.73 8.77 -10.09
C THR A 186 -0.33 9.30 -11.46
N HIS A 187 0.97 9.31 -11.75
CA HIS A 187 1.53 9.72 -13.03
C HIS A 187 2.42 8.63 -13.61
N ASP A 188 1.98 8.03 -14.72
CA ASP A 188 2.82 7.15 -15.51
C ASP A 188 3.71 8.00 -16.42
N ILE A 189 5.01 7.98 -16.14
CA ILE A 189 5.98 8.76 -16.91
C ILE A 189 6.42 7.93 -18.12
N ASP A 190 5.61 7.88 -19.17
CA ASP A 190 6.01 7.16 -20.39
C ASP A 190 7.00 7.96 -21.26
N PHE A 191 7.02 9.28 -21.08
CA PHE A 191 7.82 10.22 -21.86
C PHE A 191 8.45 11.27 -20.96
N TRP A 192 9.77 11.30 -20.89
CA TRP A 192 10.50 12.29 -20.09
C TRP A 192 10.97 13.50 -20.92
N GLN A 193 11.59 13.28 -22.07
CA GLN A 193 12.18 14.34 -22.90
C GLN A 193 12.07 14.00 -24.38
N LEU A 194 11.68 14.98 -25.19
CA LEU A 194 11.62 14.80 -26.64
C LEU A 194 13.01 14.72 -27.29
N SER A 195 14.02 15.37 -26.71
CA SER A 195 15.41 15.35 -27.18
C SER A 195 16.02 13.94 -27.24
N ARG A 196 15.46 12.97 -26.50
CA ARG A 196 15.88 11.56 -26.51
C ARG A 196 15.32 10.76 -27.69
N HIS A 197 14.35 11.33 -28.39
CA HIS A 197 13.70 10.73 -29.55
C HIS A 197 14.35 11.21 -30.84
N ARG A 198 15.24 10.40 -31.42
CA ARG A 198 16.00 10.73 -32.64
C ARG A 198 15.19 10.43 -33.91
N LEU A 199 14.27 11.31 -34.28
CA LEU A 199 13.41 11.18 -35.47
C LEU A 199 12.59 9.88 -35.50
N ASP A 200 12.24 9.36 -34.33
CA ASP A 200 11.40 8.17 -34.19
C ASP A 200 9.90 8.52 -34.29
N ARG A 201 9.05 7.52 -34.06
CA ARG A 201 7.59 7.68 -34.08
C ARG A 201 7.11 8.74 -33.08
N THR A 202 7.73 8.86 -31.91
CA THR A 202 7.34 9.84 -30.89
C THR A 202 7.65 11.25 -31.37
N PHE A 203 8.84 11.46 -31.94
CA PHE A 203 9.23 12.73 -32.56
C PHE A 203 8.26 13.14 -33.67
N TRP A 204 8.03 12.27 -34.65
CA TRP A 204 7.13 12.58 -35.77
C TRP A 204 5.68 12.72 -35.33
N GLY A 205 5.24 11.91 -34.37
CA GLY A 205 3.89 11.99 -33.79
C GLY A 205 3.67 13.29 -33.01
N PHE A 206 4.71 13.82 -32.34
CA PHE A 206 4.66 15.15 -31.75
C PHE A 206 4.54 16.23 -32.84
N LEU A 207 5.42 16.21 -33.84
CA LEU A 207 5.45 17.23 -34.89
C LEU A 207 4.12 17.26 -35.67
N TYR A 208 3.61 16.09 -36.05
CA TYR A 208 2.31 15.95 -36.72
C TYR A 208 1.17 16.56 -35.90
N ARG A 209 1.08 16.24 -34.60
CA ARG A 209 0.04 16.78 -33.71
C ARG A 209 0.20 18.29 -33.49
N ALA A 210 1.42 18.79 -33.41
CA ALA A 210 1.69 20.21 -33.23
C ALA A 210 1.36 21.02 -34.49
N VAL A 211 1.80 20.55 -35.67
CA VAL A 211 1.71 21.30 -36.93
C VAL A 211 0.35 21.11 -37.62
N LEU A 212 -0.18 19.89 -37.66
CA LEU A 212 -1.43 19.58 -38.38
C LEU A 212 -2.61 19.33 -37.44
N GLY A 213 -2.38 18.56 -36.35
CA GLY A 213 -3.45 18.24 -35.41
C GLY A 213 -4.01 19.47 -34.68
N SER A 214 -3.13 20.36 -34.22
CA SER A 214 -3.53 21.53 -33.43
C SER A 214 -4.37 22.53 -34.22
N PRO A 215 -4.06 22.89 -35.49
CA PRO A 215 -4.96 23.67 -36.31
C PRO A 215 -6.33 23.01 -36.49
N VAL A 216 -6.35 21.71 -36.81
CA VAL A 216 -7.60 20.96 -37.01
C VAL A 216 -8.46 20.99 -35.75
N ASP A 217 -7.87 20.83 -34.57
CA ASP A 217 -8.59 20.90 -33.30
C ASP A 217 -9.12 22.30 -32.99
N VAL A 218 -8.41 23.36 -33.36
CA VAL A 218 -8.91 24.75 -33.23
C VAL A 218 -10.06 25.01 -34.21
N PHE A 219 -9.95 24.59 -35.47
CA PHE A 219 -11.04 24.71 -36.45
C PHE A 219 -12.28 23.91 -36.03
N ARG A 220 -12.10 22.80 -35.32
CA ARG A 220 -13.19 21.99 -34.76
C ARG A 220 -13.69 22.49 -33.40
N GLY A 221 -13.18 23.62 -32.89
CA GLY A 221 -13.59 24.19 -31.60
C GLY A 221 -13.16 23.39 -30.36
N LYS A 222 -12.28 22.38 -30.51
CA LYS A 222 -11.80 21.53 -29.42
C LYS A 222 -10.68 22.17 -28.60
N ARG A 223 -9.99 23.16 -29.16
CA ARG A 223 -8.84 23.86 -28.53
C ARG A 223 -8.91 25.36 -28.76
N LYS A 224 -8.27 26.13 -27.87
CA LYS A 224 -8.19 27.59 -28.02
C LYS A 224 -7.02 27.94 -28.95
N ALA A 225 -7.10 29.08 -29.63
CA ALA A 225 -6.01 29.59 -30.48
C ALA A 225 -4.68 29.77 -29.71
N ARG A 226 -4.75 30.03 -28.40
CA ARG A 226 -3.57 30.07 -27.51
C ARG A 226 -2.82 28.72 -27.47
N ASP A 227 -3.54 27.60 -27.47
CA ASP A 227 -2.94 26.26 -27.44
C ASP A 227 -2.24 25.94 -28.75
N LEU A 228 -2.79 26.41 -29.88
CA LEU A 228 -2.14 26.33 -31.19
C LEU A 228 -0.80 27.05 -31.20
N TRP A 229 -0.77 28.31 -30.76
CA TRP A 229 0.47 29.09 -30.69
C TRP A 229 1.52 28.44 -29.78
N ARG A 230 1.10 27.89 -28.64
CA ARG A 230 2.00 27.15 -27.74
C ARG A 230 2.60 25.93 -28.44
N ASN A 231 1.80 25.15 -29.14
CA ASN A 231 2.26 23.94 -29.82
C ASN A 231 3.17 24.26 -31.01
N TRP A 232 2.85 25.29 -31.78
CA TRP A 232 3.72 25.77 -32.87
C TRP A 232 5.05 26.31 -32.34
N LYS A 233 5.04 27.07 -31.24
CA LYS A 233 6.27 27.51 -30.58
C LYS A 233 7.12 26.31 -30.14
N ALA A 234 6.51 25.28 -29.56
CA ALA A 234 7.21 24.07 -29.14
C ALA A 234 7.80 23.29 -30.34
N ALA A 235 7.06 23.21 -31.46
CA ALA A 235 7.57 22.62 -32.70
C ALA A 235 8.73 23.43 -33.31
N ALA A 236 8.62 24.76 -33.33
CA ALA A 236 9.65 25.64 -33.84
C ALA A 236 10.90 25.65 -32.93
N SER A 237 10.76 25.37 -31.64
CA SER A 237 11.90 25.29 -30.72
C SER A 237 12.72 24.01 -30.86
N LEU A 238 12.21 22.97 -31.54
CA LEU A 238 12.88 21.66 -31.59
C LEU A 238 14.35 21.72 -32.03
N PRO A 239 14.74 22.41 -33.12
CA PRO A 239 16.14 22.48 -33.50
C PRO A 239 17.03 23.01 -32.36
N PHE A 240 16.56 24.01 -31.63
CA PHE A 240 17.27 24.58 -30.49
C PHE A 240 17.31 23.63 -29.29
N VAL A 241 16.28 22.81 -29.08
CA VAL A 241 16.26 21.77 -28.04
C VAL A 241 17.31 20.70 -28.34
N PHE A 242 17.37 20.21 -29.59
CA PHE A 242 18.38 19.21 -29.99
C PHE A 242 19.81 19.77 -30.00
N LEU A 243 19.98 21.09 -30.16
CA LEU A 243 21.25 21.79 -30.00
C LEU A 243 21.59 22.14 -28.54
N GLY A 244 20.70 21.84 -27.58
CA GLY A 244 20.88 22.19 -26.16
C GLY A 244 20.78 23.69 -25.85
N LEU A 245 20.30 24.51 -26.80
CA LEU A 245 20.18 25.96 -26.68
C LEU A 245 18.91 26.41 -25.95
N THR A 246 17.89 25.54 -25.89
CA THR A 246 16.66 25.81 -25.15
C THR A 246 16.18 24.57 -24.41
N ARG A 247 15.30 24.77 -23.44
CA ARG A 247 14.76 23.67 -22.62
C ARG A 247 13.79 22.83 -23.44
N ASP A 248 13.82 21.52 -23.18
CA ASP A 248 12.83 20.60 -23.74
C ASP A 248 11.42 21.03 -23.32
N PRO A 249 10.44 21.12 -24.24
CA PRO A 249 9.05 21.42 -23.88
C PRO A 249 8.38 20.29 -23.08
N TRP A 250 8.90 19.06 -23.17
CA TRP A 250 8.42 17.93 -22.40
C TRP A 250 9.21 17.84 -21.09
N ARG A 251 8.58 18.30 -19.99
CA ARG A 251 9.15 18.26 -18.63
C ARG A 251 8.07 17.80 -17.66
N PRO A 252 7.73 16.50 -17.66
CA PRO A 252 6.57 16.01 -16.93
C PRO A 252 6.67 16.28 -15.42
N PHE A 253 7.83 16.03 -14.81
CA PHE A 253 8.07 16.27 -13.38
C PHE A 253 7.74 17.69 -12.94
N GLU A 254 8.35 18.70 -13.56
CA GLU A 254 8.08 20.11 -13.24
C GLU A 254 6.62 20.50 -13.52
N SER A 255 6.06 19.99 -14.63
CA SER A 255 4.69 20.34 -15.05
C SER A 255 3.64 19.75 -14.12
N TYR A 256 3.80 18.49 -13.70
CA TYR A 256 2.86 17.78 -12.84
C TYR A 256 2.92 18.30 -11.42
N LEU A 257 4.13 18.43 -10.84
CA LEU A 257 4.31 19.04 -9.52
C LEU A 257 3.75 20.47 -9.48
N GLY A 258 3.97 21.25 -10.54
CA GLY A 258 3.39 22.59 -10.67
C GLY A 258 1.86 22.59 -10.76
N ALA A 259 1.25 21.59 -11.41
CA ALA A 259 -0.20 21.45 -11.52
C ALA A 259 -0.85 20.99 -10.21
N GLU A 260 -0.16 20.16 -9.42
CA GLU A 260 -0.64 19.63 -8.13
C GLU A 260 -0.78 20.70 -7.04
N ARG A 261 0.00 21.78 -7.13
CA ARG A 261 0.03 22.88 -6.16
C ARG A 261 0.28 22.39 -4.73
N GLY A 262 1.25 21.48 -4.58
CA GLY A 262 1.69 20.95 -3.28
C GLY A 262 0.92 19.73 -2.76
N ARG A 263 -0.09 19.24 -3.51
CA ARG A 263 -0.71 17.92 -3.25
C ARG A 263 0.29 16.80 -3.54
N LYS A 264 0.14 15.68 -2.83
CA LYS A 264 1.01 14.50 -3.02
C LYS A 264 0.46 13.61 -4.12
N SER A 265 1.36 12.96 -4.84
CA SER A 265 1.04 12.00 -5.89
C SER A 265 2.15 10.95 -6.01
N THR A 266 1.87 9.89 -6.76
CA THR A 266 2.84 8.83 -7.03
C THR A 266 3.31 8.91 -8.48
N PHE A 267 4.62 8.95 -8.70
CA PHE A 267 5.23 8.96 -10.03
C PHE A 267 5.75 7.56 -10.35
N PHE A 268 5.22 6.93 -11.40
CA PHE A 268 5.67 5.62 -11.87
C PHE A 268 6.68 5.76 -13.00
N LEU A 269 7.89 5.25 -12.79
CA LEU A 269 9.01 5.34 -13.73
C LEU A 269 9.34 3.99 -14.36
N SER A 270 9.73 4.00 -15.64
CA SER A 270 10.16 2.76 -16.30
C SER A 270 11.43 2.19 -15.66
N PRO A 271 11.45 0.89 -15.26
CA PRO A 271 12.63 0.24 -14.74
C PRO A 271 13.69 -0.03 -15.82
N ARG A 272 13.29 -0.09 -17.10
CA ARG A 272 14.17 -0.45 -18.21
C ARG A 272 13.89 0.38 -19.45
N LYS A 273 14.96 0.80 -20.13
CA LYS A 273 14.88 1.44 -21.44
C LYS A 273 14.81 0.42 -22.57
N TYR A 274 14.14 0.80 -23.64
CA TYR A 274 13.97 0.04 -24.88
C TYR A 274 13.40 -1.38 -24.69
N PHE A 275 12.66 -1.59 -23.59
CA PHE A 275 12.03 -2.86 -23.25
C PHE A 275 10.51 -2.67 -23.21
N ALA A 276 9.77 -3.46 -24.00
CA ALA A 276 8.32 -3.32 -24.15
C ALA A 276 7.50 -4.20 -23.19
N GLY A 277 8.17 -5.05 -22.41
CA GLY A 277 7.53 -6.10 -21.62
C GLY A 277 6.97 -7.25 -22.46
N LYS A 278 6.59 -8.33 -21.77
CA LYS A 278 5.83 -9.45 -22.29
C LYS A 278 4.39 -8.98 -22.55
N SER A 279 3.82 -9.48 -23.63
CA SER A 279 2.42 -9.26 -23.98
C SER A 279 1.66 -10.58 -23.82
N LEU A 280 0.45 -10.53 -23.27
CA LEU A 280 -0.45 -11.70 -23.17
C LEU A 280 -0.84 -12.26 -24.55
N HIS A 281 -0.73 -11.43 -25.58
CA HIS A 281 -0.93 -11.81 -26.97
C HIS A 281 0.37 -11.57 -27.75
N ASP A 282 0.79 -12.55 -28.56
CA ASP A 282 2.11 -12.65 -29.24
C ASP A 282 2.50 -11.47 -30.17
N ASN A 283 1.67 -10.43 -30.27
CA ASN A 283 2.02 -9.16 -30.90
C ASN A 283 2.61 -8.18 -29.88
N GLY A 284 3.75 -8.55 -29.29
CA GLY A 284 4.56 -7.65 -28.47
C GLY A 284 4.89 -6.38 -29.25
N SER A 285 4.11 -5.32 -29.01
CA SER A 285 4.27 -4.06 -29.71
C SER A 285 5.55 -3.39 -29.19
N ARG A 286 6.63 -3.48 -29.96
CA ARG A 286 7.87 -2.70 -29.75
C ARG A 286 7.60 -1.20 -29.54
N HIS A 287 6.42 -0.72 -29.93
CA HIS A 287 5.95 0.65 -29.70
C HIS A 287 5.68 1.01 -28.23
N ARG A 288 5.62 0.04 -27.31
CA ARG A 288 5.51 0.31 -25.85
C ARG A 288 6.85 0.57 -25.17
N ALA A 289 7.96 0.36 -25.87
CA ALA A 289 9.28 0.53 -25.30
C ALA A 289 9.60 2.00 -25.02
N ILE A 290 10.00 2.30 -23.79
CA ILE A 290 10.31 3.66 -23.31
C ILE A 290 11.80 3.98 -23.56
N SER A 291 12.13 5.22 -23.89
CA SER A 291 13.51 5.64 -24.25
C SER A 291 14.39 6.05 -23.06
N TYR A 292 13.97 5.73 -21.83
CA TYR A 292 14.69 6.03 -20.60
C TYR A 292 14.47 4.91 -19.57
N GLU A 293 15.29 4.92 -18.53
CA GLU A 293 15.11 4.09 -17.33
C GLU A 293 15.30 4.93 -16.06
N ALA A 294 14.68 4.51 -14.95
CA ALA A 294 14.66 5.26 -13.68
C ALA A 294 16.05 5.68 -13.20
N GLY A 295 17.06 4.79 -13.34
CA GLY A 295 18.45 5.08 -12.97
C GLY A 295 19.11 6.24 -13.72
N GLU A 296 18.52 6.72 -14.83
CA GLU A 296 19.00 7.90 -15.56
C GLU A 296 18.44 9.22 -15.00
N LEU A 297 17.52 9.16 -14.02
CA LEU A 297 16.74 10.29 -13.50
C LEU A 297 16.99 10.65 -12.02
N PRO A 298 18.21 10.56 -11.46
CA PRO A 298 18.40 10.76 -10.02
C PRO A 298 18.02 12.16 -9.54
N ALA A 299 18.15 13.18 -10.40
CA ALA A 299 17.79 14.55 -10.06
C ALA A 299 16.27 14.76 -10.01
N GLU A 300 15.54 14.20 -10.98
CA GLU A 300 14.08 14.24 -11.05
C GLU A 300 13.45 13.41 -9.94
N ILE A 301 13.99 12.22 -9.66
CA ILE A 301 13.55 11.37 -8.54
C ILE A 301 13.70 12.14 -7.22
N ARG A 302 14.88 12.75 -6.99
CA ARG A 302 15.10 13.58 -5.81
C ARG A 302 14.11 14.74 -5.74
N GLN A 303 13.84 15.42 -6.86
CA GLN A 303 12.85 16.51 -6.89
C GLN A 303 11.46 16.05 -6.45
N VAL A 304 11.00 14.88 -6.90
CA VAL A 304 9.70 14.32 -6.52
C VAL A 304 9.69 13.95 -5.04
N VAL A 305 10.71 13.26 -4.55
CA VAL A 305 10.83 12.86 -3.13
C VAL A 305 10.92 14.07 -2.20
N ASP A 306 11.71 15.09 -2.56
CA ASP A 306 11.84 16.34 -1.79
C ASP A 306 10.51 17.11 -1.72
N SER A 307 9.63 16.92 -2.72
CA SER A 307 8.27 17.47 -2.69
C SER A 307 7.31 16.69 -1.79
N GLY A 308 7.74 15.56 -1.22
CA GLY A 308 6.95 14.65 -0.40
C GLY A 308 6.03 13.73 -1.20
N SER A 309 6.26 13.60 -2.50
CA SER A 309 5.54 12.71 -3.41
C SER A 309 6.27 11.36 -3.52
N GLU A 310 5.53 10.31 -3.84
CA GLU A 310 6.06 8.95 -3.94
C GLU A 310 6.65 8.70 -5.34
N VAL A 311 7.69 7.88 -5.40
CA VAL A 311 8.25 7.35 -6.66
C VAL A 311 8.16 5.83 -6.63
N GLY A 312 7.48 5.26 -7.61
CA GLY A 312 7.37 3.83 -7.83
C GLY A 312 7.92 3.41 -9.19
N LEU A 313 8.12 2.10 -9.38
CA LEU A 313 8.41 1.54 -10.69
C LEU A 313 7.13 1.21 -11.44
N HIS A 314 7.06 1.65 -12.69
CA HIS A 314 6.07 1.17 -13.66
C HIS A 314 6.52 -0.22 -14.14
N GLY A 315 6.21 -1.25 -13.35
CA GLY A 315 6.68 -2.61 -13.61
C GLY A 315 6.30 -3.10 -15.01
N LEU A 316 7.25 -3.74 -15.71
CA LEU A 316 7.06 -4.17 -17.10
C LEU A 316 6.57 -5.62 -17.11
N ASP A 317 7.31 -6.51 -16.44
CA ASP A 317 7.01 -7.94 -16.37
C ASP A 317 6.76 -8.45 -14.94
N ALA A 318 6.86 -7.56 -13.93
CA ALA A 318 6.73 -7.89 -12.52
C ALA A 318 5.40 -8.58 -12.14
N TRP A 319 4.36 -8.41 -12.95
CA TRP A 319 3.05 -9.06 -12.76
C TRP A 319 3.05 -10.54 -13.17
N SER A 320 4.00 -10.98 -14.00
CA SER A 320 4.03 -12.31 -14.62
C SER A 320 5.19 -13.20 -14.18
N ASP A 321 6.22 -12.62 -13.58
CA ASP A 321 7.51 -13.27 -13.36
C ASP A 321 8.18 -12.69 -12.10
N VAL A 322 8.36 -13.55 -11.08
CA VAL A 322 8.92 -13.16 -9.78
C VAL A 322 10.38 -12.72 -9.90
N ASP A 323 11.15 -13.34 -10.79
CA ASP A 323 12.55 -12.96 -10.98
C ASP A 323 12.64 -11.62 -11.73
N ALA A 324 11.72 -11.37 -12.66
CA ALA A 324 11.59 -10.05 -13.29
C ALA A 324 11.18 -8.98 -12.26
N ALA A 325 10.23 -9.28 -11.37
CA ALA A 325 9.83 -8.36 -10.30
C ALA A 325 11.02 -7.97 -9.40
N ARG A 326 11.82 -8.96 -8.98
CA ARG A 326 13.03 -8.72 -8.18
C ARG A 326 14.07 -7.90 -8.93
N SER A 327 14.32 -8.22 -10.19
CA SER A 327 15.29 -7.48 -11.01
C SER A 327 14.87 -6.05 -11.30
N GLU A 328 13.56 -5.81 -11.49
CA GLU A 328 13.02 -4.46 -11.63
C GLU A 328 13.18 -3.68 -10.33
N GLN A 329 12.89 -4.28 -9.17
CA GLN A 329 13.01 -3.64 -7.86
C GLN A 329 14.43 -3.10 -7.57
N GLU A 330 15.48 -3.78 -8.03
CA GLU A 330 16.87 -3.31 -7.89
C GLU A 330 17.19 -2.00 -8.66
N LYS A 331 16.23 -1.44 -9.42
CA LYS A 331 16.40 -0.23 -10.24
C LYS A 331 15.96 1.08 -9.59
N ILE A 332 15.34 1.04 -8.39
CA ILE A 332 14.96 2.24 -7.63
C ILE A 332 15.84 2.42 -6.39
#